data_AF-A0A0P6WMV1-F1
#
_entry.id   AF-A0A0P6WMV1-F1
#
_cell.length_a   1.000
_cell.length_b   1.000
_cell.length_c   1.000
_cell.angle_alpha   90.00
_cell.angle_beta   90.00
_cell.angle_gamma   90.00
#
_symmetry.space_group_name_H-M   'P 1'
#
loop_
_entity.id
_entity.type
_entity.pdbx_description
1 polymer ?
#
loop_
_entity_poly.entity_id
_entity_poly.type
_entity_poly.pdbx_seq_one_letter_code
_entity_poly.pdbx_strand_id
1 'polypeptide(L)'
;MILFTFLGAGSYNETTYTLGEEKRVSCYSPAAAAHLLHVTSVTAFLTDEAEAIHREGLEQALPDGCQLKCVHIPYGRNENEFWEIFHALSQEASYAGDQAWDVTHGFRSLPLLSMLTLTFLRSGLGIKPVRVLYSLYEKNADSCPMIDLAPMLNLMDWASAADTFTRSGDSRPLASILNNIRNGFMREGPKTKQQQIEMAPVTDLAATMEDLSMSLALLRPSLITDAAKKLHAVLPDSEKALEFSSRTHPISLLLPRIGSAYKPLVLEDGSISSQLASWLNLIGWYIDRGYYAQAATLEREWLISWLMERKGKKELLLNVEDREAMARILTREADDFIRSKKEPVELADIPNIRNIFGPWKGFFEIRNDLDHAGMRPQSKPPAAIIATIERTFAMLKNLPLEVE
;
A
#
# COMPACT_ATOMS: atom_id res chain seq x y z
N MET A 1 27.98 1.65 -15.49
CA MET A 1 26.70 0.92 -15.59
C MET A 1 26.99 -0.51 -15.99
N ILE A 2 26.30 -1.47 -15.40
CA ILE A 2 26.37 -2.90 -15.74
C ILE A 2 25.12 -3.29 -16.54
N LEU A 3 25.29 -4.02 -17.64
CA LEU A 3 24.18 -4.60 -18.41
C LEU A 3 24.03 -6.08 -18.09
N PHE A 4 22.86 -6.48 -17.63
CA PHE A 4 22.45 -7.88 -17.49
C PHE A 4 21.68 -8.29 -18.72
N THR A 5 21.97 -9.46 -19.30
CA THR A 5 21.29 -9.95 -20.51
C THR A 5 21.11 -11.46 -20.49
N PHE A 6 20.20 -11.95 -21.33
CA PHE A 6 19.97 -13.36 -21.59
C PHE A 6 20.22 -13.63 -23.07
N LEU A 7 20.86 -14.75 -23.43
CA LEU A 7 20.86 -15.25 -24.80
C LEU A 7 20.42 -16.72 -24.82
N GLY A 8 19.58 -17.05 -25.79
CA GLY A 8 19.26 -18.43 -26.14
C GLY A 8 20.19 -18.98 -27.21
N ALA A 9 20.11 -20.27 -27.51
CA ALA A 9 20.92 -20.93 -28.55
C ALA A 9 20.43 -20.67 -30.00
N GLY A 10 19.63 -19.62 -30.21
CA GLY A 10 19.02 -19.32 -31.50
C GLY A 10 19.95 -18.54 -32.43
N SER A 11 19.79 -18.68 -33.75
CA SER A 11 20.55 -17.86 -34.70
C SER A 11 20.06 -16.41 -34.69
N TYR A 12 20.99 -15.47 -34.58
CA TYR A 12 20.71 -14.04 -34.62
C TYR A 12 21.18 -13.42 -35.94
N ASN A 13 20.38 -12.51 -36.48
CA ASN A 13 20.69 -11.80 -37.71
C ASN A 13 21.04 -10.35 -37.39
N GLU A 14 21.90 -9.76 -38.22
CA GLU A 14 22.21 -8.35 -38.13
C GLU A 14 20.96 -7.49 -38.32
N THR A 15 20.79 -6.49 -37.46
CA THR A 15 19.74 -5.48 -37.58
C THR A 15 20.21 -4.14 -37.01
N THR A 16 19.45 -3.08 -37.30
CA THR A 16 19.73 -1.74 -36.78
C THR A 16 18.89 -1.49 -35.53
N TYR A 17 19.48 -1.64 -34.35
CA TYR A 17 18.83 -1.32 -33.09
C TYR A 17 18.75 0.19 -32.88
N THR A 18 17.66 0.65 -32.25
CA THR A 18 17.49 2.08 -31.94
C THR A 18 17.07 2.29 -30.50
N LEU A 19 17.67 3.29 -29.84
CA LEU A 19 17.26 3.75 -28.50
C LEU A 19 17.11 5.28 -28.54
N GLY A 20 15.87 5.75 -28.62
CA GLY A 20 15.61 7.15 -28.95
C GLY A 20 16.07 7.47 -30.38
N GLU A 21 16.92 8.48 -30.55
CA GLU A 21 17.47 8.88 -31.85
C GLU A 21 18.76 8.13 -32.22
N GLU A 22 19.40 7.50 -31.24
CA GLU A 22 20.65 6.78 -31.44
C GLU A 22 20.42 5.41 -32.09
N LYS A 23 21.36 5.00 -32.93
CA LYS A 23 21.28 3.76 -33.71
C LYS A 23 22.57 2.96 -33.61
N ARG A 24 22.44 1.64 -33.55
CA ARG A 24 23.57 0.72 -33.59
C ARG A 24 23.23 -0.53 -34.40
N VAL A 25 24.07 -0.84 -35.38
CA VAL A 25 23.99 -2.11 -36.10
C VAL A 25 24.68 -3.19 -35.27
N SER A 26 24.01 -4.30 -35.06
CA SER A 26 24.60 -5.48 -34.41
C SER A 26 23.81 -6.74 -34.74
N CYS A 27 24.45 -7.90 -34.58
CA CYS A 27 23.76 -9.19 -34.51
C CYS A 27 23.21 -9.47 -33.11
N TYR A 28 23.67 -8.78 -32.07
CA TYR A 28 23.29 -9.02 -30.68
C TYR A 28 22.64 -7.78 -30.08
N SER A 29 21.39 -7.92 -29.61
CA SER A 29 20.72 -6.91 -28.79
C SER A 29 21.59 -6.41 -27.63
N PRO A 30 22.23 -7.29 -26.82
CA PRO A 30 23.04 -6.82 -25.70
C PRO A 30 24.28 -6.04 -26.13
N ALA A 31 24.88 -6.35 -27.27
CA ALA A 31 25.99 -5.57 -27.79
C ALA A 31 25.52 -4.18 -28.22
N ALA A 32 24.40 -4.10 -28.95
CA ALA A 32 23.81 -2.81 -29.31
C ALA A 32 23.44 -1.97 -28.08
N ALA A 33 22.80 -2.57 -27.07
CA ALA A 33 22.48 -1.92 -25.81
C ALA A 33 23.75 -1.44 -25.07
N ALA A 34 24.82 -2.25 -25.08
CA ALA A 34 26.09 -1.89 -24.46
C ALA A 34 26.73 -0.63 -25.09
N HIS A 35 26.68 -0.51 -26.42
CA HIS A 35 27.13 0.68 -27.15
C HIS A 35 26.26 1.91 -26.84
N LEU A 36 24.93 1.76 -26.94
CA LEU A 36 23.96 2.86 -26.79
C LEU A 36 23.86 3.38 -25.35
N LEU A 37 24.16 2.54 -24.36
CA LEU A 37 24.16 2.93 -22.94
C LEU A 37 25.57 3.20 -22.38
N HIS A 38 26.61 3.06 -23.19
CA HIS A 38 28.01 3.19 -22.78
C HIS A 38 28.36 2.35 -21.53
N VAL A 39 27.95 1.08 -21.52
CA VAL A 39 28.17 0.19 -20.38
C VAL A 39 29.61 -0.31 -20.33
N THR A 40 30.13 -0.50 -19.12
CA THR A 40 31.52 -0.93 -18.90
C THR A 40 31.64 -2.44 -18.68
N SER A 41 30.52 -3.12 -18.41
CA SER A 41 30.47 -4.56 -18.17
C SER A 41 29.12 -5.11 -18.61
N VAL A 42 29.15 -6.31 -19.18
CA VAL A 42 27.99 -7.11 -19.53
C VAL A 42 28.05 -8.45 -18.77
N THR A 43 26.97 -8.78 -18.07
CA THR A 43 26.76 -10.11 -17.48
C THR A 43 25.70 -10.84 -18.28
N ALA A 44 26.11 -11.90 -18.99
CA ALA A 44 25.23 -12.72 -19.81
C ALA A 44 24.84 -14.00 -19.06
N PHE A 45 23.54 -14.20 -18.83
CA PHE A 45 22.98 -15.42 -18.27
C PHE A 45 22.68 -16.41 -19.40
N LEU A 46 23.44 -17.51 -19.46
CA LEU A 46 23.48 -18.43 -20.59
C LEU A 46 23.36 -19.88 -20.12
N THR A 47 22.74 -20.73 -20.93
CA THR A 47 22.95 -22.19 -20.82
C THR A 47 24.30 -22.54 -21.45
N ASP A 48 24.85 -23.72 -21.13
CA ASP A 48 26.12 -24.18 -21.73
C ASP A 48 26.08 -24.20 -23.26
N GLU A 49 24.93 -24.56 -23.83
CA GLU A 49 24.70 -24.55 -25.28
C GLU A 49 24.76 -23.13 -25.87
N ALA A 50 24.09 -22.16 -25.23
CA ALA A 50 24.08 -20.77 -25.68
C ALA A 50 25.45 -20.12 -25.54
N GLU A 51 26.20 -20.43 -24.48
CA GLU A 51 27.57 -19.94 -24.30
C GLU A 51 28.49 -20.47 -25.40
N ALA A 52 28.44 -21.76 -25.70
CA ALA A 52 29.27 -22.37 -26.74
C ALA A 52 29.05 -21.75 -28.13
N ILE A 53 27.84 -21.29 -28.43
CA ILE A 53 27.48 -20.70 -29.73
C ILE A 53 27.81 -19.20 -29.78
N HIS A 54 27.49 -18.45 -28.72
CA HIS A 54 27.42 -16.99 -28.80
C HIS A 54 28.54 -16.24 -28.08
N ARG A 55 29.30 -16.88 -27.20
CA ARG A 55 30.28 -16.16 -26.35
C ARG A 55 31.29 -15.36 -27.17
N GLU A 56 31.99 -16.01 -28.10
CA GLU A 56 33.02 -15.36 -28.91
C GLU A 56 32.44 -14.23 -29.77
N GLY A 57 31.31 -14.49 -30.44
CA GLY A 57 30.66 -13.49 -31.28
C GLY A 57 30.11 -12.30 -30.49
N LEU A 58 29.60 -12.52 -29.27
CA LEU A 58 29.18 -11.45 -28.38
C LEU A 58 30.37 -10.61 -27.92
N GLU A 59 31.45 -11.26 -27.46
CA GLU A 59 32.66 -10.58 -26.99
C GLU A 59 33.25 -9.67 -28.07
N GLN A 60 33.30 -10.13 -29.32
CA GLN A 60 33.76 -9.34 -30.47
C GLN A 60 32.83 -8.17 -30.83
N ALA A 61 31.53 -8.26 -30.54
CA ALA A 61 30.55 -7.23 -30.87
C ALA A 61 30.45 -6.12 -29.81
N LEU A 62 30.96 -6.37 -28.59
CA LEU A 62 30.92 -5.42 -27.48
C LEU A 62 31.82 -4.19 -27.71
N PRO A 63 31.57 -3.07 -27.02
CA PRO A 63 32.45 -1.91 -27.06
C PRO A 63 33.87 -2.23 -26.55
N ASP A 64 34.87 -1.55 -27.09
CA ASP A 64 36.25 -1.67 -26.61
C ASP A 64 36.35 -1.39 -25.10
N GLY A 65 37.00 -2.29 -24.38
CA GLY A 65 37.15 -2.21 -22.92
C GLY A 65 35.93 -2.64 -22.10
N CYS A 66 34.84 -3.07 -22.74
CA CYS A 66 33.69 -3.65 -22.06
C CYS A 66 33.98 -5.10 -21.63
N GLN A 67 33.78 -5.42 -20.36
CA GLN A 67 34.04 -6.78 -19.83
C GLN A 67 32.82 -7.68 -20.00
N LEU A 68 33.00 -8.88 -20.56
CA LEU A 68 31.96 -9.90 -20.61
C LEU A 68 32.15 -10.92 -19.49
N LYS A 69 31.11 -11.10 -18.67
CA LYS A 69 30.97 -12.19 -17.69
C LYS A 69 29.84 -13.11 -18.12
N CYS A 70 30.14 -14.39 -18.32
CA CYS A 70 29.12 -15.42 -18.55
C CYS A 70 28.74 -16.08 -17.22
N VAL A 71 27.43 -16.21 -16.97
CA VAL A 71 26.87 -16.87 -15.78
C VAL A 71 25.97 -17.99 -16.26
N HIS A 72 26.28 -19.21 -15.84
CA HIS A 72 25.47 -20.38 -16.18
C HIS A 72 24.07 -20.26 -15.53
N ILE A 73 23.04 -20.54 -16.32
CA ILE A 73 21.67 -20.77 -15.84
C ILE A 73 21.08 -22.02 -16.49
N PRO A 74 20.18 -22.75 -15.80
CA PRO A 74 19.45 -23.85 -16.41
C PRO A 74 18.39 -23.35 -17.41
N TYR A 75 17.73 -24.27 -18.13
CA TYR A 75 16.75 -23.93 -19.16
C TYR A 75 15.42 -23.39 -18.62
N GLY A 76 15.11 -23.59 -17.34
CA GLY A 76 13.83 -23.19 -16.75
C GLY A 76 12.69 -24.14 -17.12
N ARG A 77 12.91 -25.46 -17.01
CA ARG A 77 11.92 -26.49 -17.38
C ARG A 77 10.96 -26.85 -16.26
N ASN A 78 11.32 -26.55 -15.02
CA ASN A 78 10.57 -26.90 -13.82
C ASN A 78 10.85 -25.87 -12.72
N GLU A 79 10.12 -25.96 -11.61
CA GLU A 79 10.21 -25.02 -10.49
C GLU A 79 11.61 -24.94 -9.87
N ASN A 80 12.32 -26.07 -9.72
CA ASN A 80 13.66 -26.07 -9.16
C ASN A 80 14.62 -25.25 -10.04
N GLU A 81 14.56 -25.44 -11.36
CA GLU A 81 15.35 -24.64 -12.30
C GLU A 81 14.97 -23.15 -12.26
N PHE A 82 13.70 -22.80 -12.02
CA PHE A 82 13.31 -21.39 -11.83
C PHE A 82 13.94 -20.77 -10.58
N TRP A 83 14.02 -21.50 -9.47
CA TRP A 83 14.69 -21.03 -8.26
C TRP A 83 16.21 -20.90 -8.43
N GLU A 84 16.84 -21.81 -9.18
CA GLU A 84 18.25 -21.69 -9.55
C GLU A 84 18.52 -20.45 -10.39
N ILE A 85 17.67 -20.17 -11.39
CA ILE A 85 17.75 -18.93 -12.18
C ILE A 85 17.59 -17.71 -11.27
N PHE A 86 16.54 -17.67 -10.43
CA PHE A 86 16.31 -16.59 -9.48
C PHE A 86 17.54 -16.35 -8.58
N HIS A 87 18.15 -17.41 -8.07
CA HIS A 87 19.36 -17.31 -7.26
C HIS A 87 20.52 -16.71 -8.06
N ALA A 88 20.78 -17.17 -9.28
CA ALA A 88 21.83 -16.61 -10.13
C ALA A 88 21.60 -15.12 -10.41
N LEU A 89 20.37 -14.73 -10.78
CA LEU A 89 20.01 -13.34 -11.04
C LEU A 89 20.20 -12.46 -9.81
N SER A 90 19.72 -12.90 -8.65
CA SER A 90 19.77 -12.12 -7.40
C SER A 90 21.18 -11.94 -6.86
N GLN A 91 22.05 -12.96 -6.98
CA GLN A 91 23.46 -12.85 -6.60
C GLN A 91 24.18 -11.81 -7.47
N GLU A 92 23.98 -11.86 -8.78
CA GLU A 92 24.62 -10.93 -9.72
C GLU A 92 24.05 -9.51 -9.64
N ALA A 93 22.76 -9.36 -9.35
CA ALA A 93 22.15 -8.03 -9.18
C ALA A 93 22.58 -7.33 -7.88
N SER A 94 23.21 -8.03 -6.93
CA SER A 94 23.53 -7.47 -5.61
C SER A 94 24.68 -6.45 -5.60
N TYR A 95 25.36 -6.24 -6.74
CA TYR A 95 26.45 -5.26 -6.85
C TYR A 95 25.93 -3.81 -6.90
N ALA A 96 26.49 -2.95 -6.04
CA ALA A 96 26.19 -1.53 -5.97
C ALA A 96 26.69 -0.79 -7.23
N GLY A 97 25.79 -0.54 -8.17
CA GLY A 97 26.04 0.26 -9.37
C GLY A 97 24.76 0.44 -10.18
N ASP A 98 24.78 1.33 -11.16
CA ASP A 98 23.67 1.49 -12.11
C ASP A 98 23.52 0.24 -12.98
N GLN A 99 22.32 -0.34 -13.01
CA GLN A 99 22.03 -1.59 -13.70
C GLN A 99 21.02 -1.37 -14.83
N ALA A 100 21.31 -1.92 -16.01
CA ALA A 100 20.36 -2.08 -17.09
C ALA A 100 20.13 -3.57 -17.35
N TRP A 101 18.94 -3.93 -17.79
CA TRP A 101 18.56 -5.32 -18.05
C TRP A 101 18.02 -5.46 -19.46
N ASP A 102 18.65 -6.27 -20.30
CA ASP A 102 18.14 -6.62 -21.63
C ASP A 102 17.43 -7.98 -21.57
N VAL A 103 16.12 -7.97 -21.79
CA VAL A 103 15.28 -9.17 -21.81
C VAL A 103 14.94 -9.64 -23.24
N THR A 104 15.52 -9.01 -24.27
CA THR A 104 15.19 -9.25 -25.68
C THR A 104 15.36 -10.70 -26.11
N HIS A 105 16.49 -11.31 -25.76
CA HIS A 105 16.82 -12.67 -26.16
C HIS A 105 16.58 -13.71 -25.05
N GLY A 106 15.83 -13.32 -24.00
CA GLY A 106 15.34 -14.27 -23.01
C GLY A 106 14.36 -15.25 -23.66
N PHE A 107 14.67 -16.54 -23.62
CA PHE A 107 13.83 -17.56 -24.23
C PHE A 107 12.72 -18.02 -23.28
N ARG A 108 11.51 -18.26 -23.83
CA ARG A 108 10.34 -18.81 -23.11
C ARG A 108 9.99 -18.01 -21.84
N SER A 109 10.17 -18.61 -20.66
CA SER A 109 9.78 -18.07 -19.36
C SER A 109 10.80 -17.07 -18.80
N LEU A 110 12.01 -16.97 -19.37
CA LEU A 110 13.06 -16.10 -18.84
C LEU A 110 12.64 -14.62 -18.78
N PRO A 111 12.05 -13.99 -19.81
CA PRO A 111 11.62 -12.60 -19.69
C PRO A 111 10.63 -12.36 -18.53
N LEU A 112 9.69 -13.29 -18.33
CA LEU A 112 8.74 -13.23 -17.22
C LEU A 112 9.43 -13.39 -15.87
N LEU A 113 10.30 -14.39 -15.73
CA LEU A 113 11.04 -14.66 -14.50
C LEU A 113 11.99 -13.50 -14.15
N SER A 114 12.61 -12.88 -15.15
CA SER A 114 13.44 -11.68 -14.98
C SER A 114 12.63 -10.51 -14.45
N MET A 115 11.44 -10.25 -15.01
CA MET A 115 10.56 -9.20 -14.52
C MET A 115 10.11 -9.44 -13.07
N LEU A 116 9.77 -10.69 -12.72
CA LEU A 116 9.42 -11.06 -11.34
C LEU A 116 10.61 -10.90 -10.38
N THR A 117 11.80 -11.31 -10.82
CA THR A 117 13.03 -11.18 -10.04
C THR A 117 13.38 -9.71 -9.81
N LEU A 118 13.36 -8.89 -10.86
CA LEU A 118 13.58 -7.43 -10.77
C LEU A 118 12.59 -6.77 -9.81
N THR A 119 11.33 -7.22 -9.84
CA THR A 119 10.30 -6.74 -8.92
C THR A 119 10.64 -7.07 -7.46
N PHE A 120 11.10 -8.29 -7.20
CA PHE A 120 11.56 -8.69 -5.87
C PHE A 120 12.80 -7.92 -5.43
N LEU A 121 13.82 -7.78 -6.29
CA LEU A 121 15.05 -7.06 -5.97
C LEU A 121 14.80 -5.59 -5.65
N ARG A 122 13.90 -4.95 -6.40
CA ARG A 122 13.48 -3.56 -6.15
C ARG A 122 12.76 -3.40 -4.82
N SER A 123 11.78 -4.26 -4.54
CA SER A 123 10.94 -4.14 -3.34
C SER A 123 11.63 -4.65 -2.06
N GLY A 124 12.35 -5.77 -2.15
CA GLY A 124 12.98 -6.44 -1.01
C GLY A 124 14.41 -5.98 -0.72
N LEU A 125 15.20 -5.61 -1.74
CA LEU A 125 16.62 -5.24 -1.58
C LEU A 125 16.92 -3.78 -1.97
N GLY A 126 15.92 -3.02 -2.44
CA GLY A 126 16.09 -1.62 -2.83
C GLY A 126 16.90 -1.40 -4.12
N ILE A 127 17.17 -2.46 -4.88
CA ILE A 127 17.92 -2.39 -6.14
C ILE A 127 17.01 -1.87 -7.25
N LYS A 128 17.32 -0.68 -7.77
CA LYS A 128 16.50 -0.02 -8.79
C LYS A 128 17.20 -0.09 -10.15
N PRO A 129 16.77 -0.97 -11.07
CA PRO A 129 17.31 -0.95 -12.42
C PRO A 129 16.99 0.39 -13.08
N VAL A 130 18.00 0.96 -13.74
CA VAL A 130 17.88 2.22 -14.48
C VAL A 130 17.05 2.02 -15.74
N ARG A 131 17.20 0.86 -16.40
CA ARG A 131 16.48 0.48 -17.63
C ARG A 131 16.17 -1.02 -17.66
N VAL A 132 15.07 -1.37 -18.31
CA VAL A 132 14.76 -2.76 -18.70
C VAL A 132 14.43 -2.77 -20.19
N LEU A 133 15.39 -3.13 -21.03
CA LEU A 133 15.28 -3.07 -22.47
C LEU A 133 14.64 -4.33 -23.05
N TYR A 134 13.70 -4.12 -23.96
CA TYR A 134 13.12 -5.13 -24.82
C TYR A 134 13.11 -4.63 -26.26
N SER A 135 13.78 -5.34 -27.16
CA SER A 135 13.87 -4.95 -28.57
C SER A 135 12.76 -5.58 -29.41
N LEU A 136 12.06 -4.76 -30.18
CA LEU A 136 11.00 -5.16 -31.10
C LEU A 136 11.62 -5.72 -32.39
N TYR A 137 12.15 -6.94 -32.34
CA TYR A 137 12.71 -7.59 -33.51
C TYR A 137 11.61 -8.11 -34.43
N GLU A 138 11.55 -7.57 -35.64
CA GLU A 138 10.69 -8.06 -36.72
C GLU A 138 11.54 -8.43 -37.95
N LYS A 139 11.24 -9.58 -38.54
CA LYS A 139 11.94 -10.04 -39.74
C LYS A 139 11.65 -9.07 -40.90
N ASN A 140 12.70 -8.53 -41.50
CA ASN A 140 12.66 -7.55 -42.61
C ASN A 140 12.24 -6.11 -42.22
N ALA A 141 12.27 -5.74 -40.94
CA ALA A 141 12.13 -4.35 -40.54
C ALA A 141 13.46 -3.57 -40.74
N ASP A 142 13.36 -2.30 -41.13
CA ASP A 142 14.54 -1.42 -41.32
C ASP A 142 15.25 -1.08 -40.00
N SER A 143 14.54 -1.22 -38.87
CA SER A 143 15.09 -0.96 -37.53
C SER A 143 14.40 -1.80 -36.47
N CYS A 144 15.08 -2.00 -35.35
CA CYS A 144 14.63 -2.75 -34.19
C CYS A 144 14.64 -1.82 -32.95
N PRO A 145 13.52 -1.15 -32.63
CA PRO A 145 13.46 -0.27 -31.48
C PRO A 145 13.63 -1.01 -30.15
N MET A 146 14.48 -0.47 -29.28
CA MET A 146 14.63 -0.87 -27.88
C MET A 146 13.65 -0.10 -27.00
N ILE A 147 12.66 -0.81 -26.47
CA ILE A 147 11.64 -0.26 -25.57
C ILE A 147 12.10 -0.43 -24.12
N ASP A 148 12.04 0.65 -23.35
CA ASP A 148 12.32 0.62 -21.91
C ASP A 148 11.06 0.25 -21.12
N LEU A 149 11.06 -0.96 -20.56
CA LEU A 149 10.02 -1.55 -19.71
C LEU A 149 10.20 -1.21 -18.23
N ALA A 150 11.25 -0.49 -17.82
CA ALA A 150 11.42 -0.08 -16.42
C ALA A 150 10.18 0.62 -15.83
N PRO A 151 9.42 1.46 -16.57
CA PRO A 151 8.19 2.06 -16.06
C PRO A 151 7.13 1.02 -15.62
N MET A 152 7.13 -0.18 -16.20
CA MET A 152 6.17 -1.24 -15.85
C MET A 152 6.46 -1.85 -14.47
N LEU A 153 7.70 -1.73 -13.96
CA LEU A 153 8.02 -2.14 -12.59
C LEU A 153 7.23 -1.33 -11.54
N ASN A 154 6.72 -0.13 -11.89
CA ASN A 154 5.87 0.67 -11.00
C ASN A 154 4.49 0.04 -10.79
N LEU A 155 4.05 -0.90 -11.63
CA LEU A 155 2.80 -1.63 -11.39
C LEU A 155 2.86 -2.45 -10.11
N MET A 156 4.06 -2.89 -9.68
CA MET A 156 4.20 -3.54 -8.38
C MET A 156 3.96 -2.57 -7.23
N ASP A 157 4.46 -1.34 -7.33
CA ASP A 157 4.23 -0.32 -6.30
C ASP A 157 2.72 -0.06 -6.15
N TRP A 158 2.01 0.03 -7.29
CA TRP A 158 0.55 0.13 -7.30
C TRP A 158 -0.13 -1.09 -6.67
N ALA A 159 0.30 -2.31 -7.01
CA ALA A 159 -0.27 -3.54 -6.45
C ALA A 159 -0.05 -3.61 -4.93
N SER A 160 1.16 -3.31 -4.46
CA SER A 160 1.50 -3.28 -3.02
C SER A 160 0.72 -2.19 -2.28
N ALA A 161 0.55 -1.02 -2.88
CA ALA A 161 -0.23 0.07 -2.29
C ALA A 161 -1.73 -0.27 -2.22
N ALA A 162 -2.28 -0.88 -3.28
CA ALA A 162 -3.67 -1.34 -3.32
C ALA A 162 -3.96 -2.45 -2.31
N ASP A 163 -3.02 -3.38 -2.15
CA ASP A 163 -3.09 -4.47 -1.19
C ASP A 163 -2.99 -3.96 0.26
N THR A 164 -2.08 -3.00 0.51
CA THR A 164 -2.00 -2.29 1.80
C THR A 164 -3.33 -1.61 2.14
N PHE A 165 -3.87 -0.84 1.20
CA PHE A 165 -5.17 -0.19 1.37
C PHE A 165 -6.30 -1.20 1.59
N THR A 166 -6.30 -2.31 0.84
CA THR A 166 -7.32 -3.37 0.96
C THR A 166 -7.34 -3.98 2.36
N ARG A 167 -6.16 -4.34 2.90
CA ARG A 167 -6.07 -5.00 4.21
C ARG A 167 -6.31 -4.04 5.37
N SER A 168 -5.79 -2.83 5.26
CA SER A 168 -5.60 -1.93 6.40
C SER A 168 -6.36 -0.62 6.27
N GLY A 169 -6.90 -0.31 5.10
CA GLY A 169 -7.47 1.00 4.82
C GLY A 169 -6.46 2.15 4.84
N ASP A 170 -5.15 1.87 4.92
CA ASP A 170 -4.10 2.87 4.80
C ASP A 170 -3.86 3.22 3.33
N SER A 171 -4.15 4.46 2.98
CA SER A 171 -4.01 4.99 1.62
C SER A 171 -2.77 5.87 1.42
N ARG A 172 -1.89 6.00 2.42
CA ARG A 172 -0.62 6.75 2.31
C ARG A 172 0.30 6.24 1.20
N PRO A 173 0.46 4.92 0.98
CA PRO A 173 1.28 4.44 -0.15
C PRO A 173 0.73 4.89 -1.51
N LEU A 174 -0.59 4.89 -1.69
CA LEU A 174 -1.24 5.37 -2.91
C LEU A 174 -1.03 6.89 -3.08
N ALA A 175 -1.19 7.67 -2.00
CA ALA A 175 -0.92 9.10 -2.00
C ALA A 175 0.54 9.42 -2.36
N SER A 176 1.50 8.63 -1.85
CA SER A 176 2.92 8.75 -2.18
C SER A 176 3.18 8.56 -3.67
N ILE A 177 2.57 7.56 -4.30
CA ILE A 177 2.71 7.32 -5.75
C ILE A 177 2.15 8.51 -6.55
N LEU A 178 0.96 9.03 -6.19
CA LEU A 178 0.39 10.23 -6.82
C LEU A 178 1.32 11.44 -6.70
N ASN A 179 1.84 11.69 -5.50
CA ASN A 179 2.78 12.77 -5.25
C ASN A 179 4.06 12.62 -6.10
N ASN A 180 4.58 11.41 -6.27
CA ASN A 180 5.75 11.14 -7.13
C ASN A 180 5.46 11.41 -8.60
N ILE A 181 4.29 10.98 -9.11
CA ILE A 181 3.89 11.25 -10.50
C ILE A 181 3.75 12.75 -10.72
N ARG A 182 3.07 13.46 -9.81
CA ARG A 182 2.95 14.93 -9.87
C ARG A 182 4.31 15.61 -9.86
N ASN A 183 5.19 15.22 -8.94
CA ASN A 183 6.52 15.83 -8.83
C ASN A 183 7.34 15.59 -10.11
N GLY A 184 7.22 14.41 -10.73
CA GLY A 184 7.80 14.11 -12.05
C GLY A 184 7.25 15.03 -13.13
N PHE A 185 5.92 15.14 -13.23
CA PHE A 185 5.25 16.03 -14.19
C PHE A 185 5.68 17.50 -14.05
N MET A 186 5.80 17.99 -12.81
CA MET A 186 6.27 19.35 -12.54
C MET A 186 7.73 19.58 -12.93
N ARG A 187 8.60 18.56 -12.76
CA ARG A 187 10.00 18.61 -13.20
C ARG A 187 10.15 18.57 -14.72
N GLU A 188 9.33 17.77 -15.40
CA GLU A 188 9.28 17.70 -16.86
C GLU A 188 8.81 19.02 -17.50
N GLY A 189 8.16 19.89 -16.73
CA GLY A 189 7.76 21.23 -17.15
C GLY A 189 6.39 21.21 -17.82
N PRO A 190 5.30 21.53 -17.11
CA PRO A 190 3.97 21.63 -17.72
C PRO A 190 4.00 22.64 -18.87
N LYS A 191 3.54 22.21 -20.04
CA LYS A 191 3.59 22.99 -21.29
C LYS A 191 2.66 24.19 -21.26
N THR A 192 1.66 24.19 -20.37
CA THR A 192 0.70 25.28 -20.20
C THR A 192 0.38 25.52 -18.71
N LYS A 193 -0.06 26.74 -18.37
CA LYS A 193 -0.61 27.04 -17.03
C LYS A 193 -1.85 26.20 -16.71
N GLN A 194 -2.64 25.88 -17.74
CA GLN A 194 -3.84 25.07 -17.62
C GLN A 194 -3.52 23.65 -17.10
N GLN A 195 -2.44 23.04 -17.60
CA GLN A 195 -1.94 21.75 -17.13
C GLN A 195 -1.49 21.75 -15.66
N GLN A 196 -1.09 22.90 -15.10
CA GLN A 196 -0.78 23.01 -13.67
C GLN A 196 -2.06 23.03 -12.83
N ILE A 197 -3.09 23.75 -13.29
CA ILE A 197 -4.37 23.86 -12.58
C ILE A 197 -5.09 22.50 -12.57
N GLU A 198 -5.02 21.76 -13.68
CA GLU A 198 -5.61 20.42 -13.80
C GLU A 198 -5.00 19.39 -12.83
N MET A 199 -3.85 19.67 -12.22
CA MET A 199 -3.22 18.82 -11.19
C MET A 199 -3.68 19.12 -9.76
N ALA A 200 -4.44 20.19 -9.53
CA ALA A 200 -4.92 20.54 -8.20
C ALA A 200 -5.81 19.44 -7.58
N PRO A 201 -6.79 18.85 -8.32
CA PRO A 201 -7.60 17.75 -7.77
C PRO A 201 -6.77 16.52 -7.38
N VAL A 202 -5.75 16.15 -8.17
CA VAL A 202 -4.84 15.05 -7.85
C VAL A 202 -4.05 15.34 -6.56
N THR A 203 -3.65 16.60 -6.36
CA THR A 203 -2.98 17.06 -5.14
C THR A 203 -3.89 16.96 -3.93
N ASP A 204 -5.14 17.43 -4.07
CA ASP A 204 -6.13 17.39 -3.00
C ASP A 204 -6.52 15.96 -2.63
N LEU A 205 -6.63 15.07 -3.61
CA LEU A 205 -6.86 13.65 -3.40
C LEU A 205 -5.72 13.02 -2.57
N ALA A 206 -4.47 13.21 -3.01
CA ALA A 206 -3.32 12.65 -2.32
C ALA A 206 -3.21 13.16 -0.87
N ALA A 207 -3.36 14.47 -0.66
CA ALA A 207 -3.35 15.07 0.67
C ALA A 207 -4.48 14.52 1.56
N THR A 208 -5.70 14.42 1.02
CA THR A 208 -6.85 13.92 1.79
C THR A 208 -6.72 12.43 2.15
N MET A 209 -6.16 11.61 1.26
CA MET A 209 -5.84 10.21 1.54
C MET A 209 -4.81 10.06 2.65
N GLU A 210 -3.78 10.90 2.64
CA GLU A 210 -2.75 10.95 3.69
C GLU A 210 -3.33 11.41 5.03
N ASP A 211 -4.06 12.52 5.05
CA ASP A 211 -4.72 13.08 6.25
C ASP A 211 -5.69 12.08 6.88
N LEU A 212 -6.52 11.42 6.08
CA LEU A 212 -7.49 10.44 6.55
C LEU A 212 -6.78 9.23 7.16
N SER A 213 -5.77 8.69 6.48
CA SER A 213 -5.00 7.54 6.96
C SER A 213 -4.24 7.86 8.26
N MET A 214 -3.67 9.05 8.38
CA MET A 214 -3.01 9.51 9.61
C MET A 214 -4.01 9.72 10.74
N SER A 215 -5.18 10.29 10.45
CA SER A 215 -6.24 10.48 11.44
C SER A 215 -6.79 9.14 11.94
N LEU A 216 -6.91 8.15 11.07
CA LEU A 216 -7.24 6.76 11.41
C LEU A 216 -6.15 6.12 12.27
N ALA A 217 -4.88 6.24 11.89
CA ALA A 217 -3.76 5.66 12.63
C ALA A 217 -3.62 6.24 14.04
N LEU A 218 -3.90 7.54 14.20
CA LEU A 218 -3.76 8.26 15.46
C LEU A 218 -5.06 8.37 16.26
N LEU A 219 -6.16 7.76 15.81
CA LEU A 219 -7.46 7.78 16.45
C LEU A 219 -7.96 9.22 16.72
N ARG A 220 -8.30 9.94 15.65
CA ARG A 220 -8.87 11.29 15.71
C ARG A 220 -10.26 11.32 15.07
N PRO A 221 -11.33 10.86 15.77
CA PRO A 221 -12.66 10.69 15.17
C PRO A 221 -13.22 11.92 14.44
N SER A 222 -13.06 13.12 15.00
CA SER A 222 -13.50 14.36 14.34
C SER A 222 -12.74 14.66 13.04
N LEU A 223 -11.41 14.48 13.05
CA LEU A 223 -10.59 14.67 11.85
C LEU A 223 -10.88 13.59 10.80
N ILE A 224 -11.19 12.37 11.22
CA ILE A 224 -11.59 11.27 10.34
C ILE A 224 -12.88 11.63 9.60
N THR A 225 -13.92 12.11 10.29
CA THR A 225 -15.19 12.48 9.66
C THR A 225 -15.02 13.62 8.66
N ASP A 226 -14.22 14.63 9.00
CA ASP A 226 -13.95 15.77 8.12
C ASP A 226 -13.16 15.36 6.88
N ALA A 227 -12.11 14.55 7.05
CA ALA A 227 -11.29 14.05 5.96
C ALA A 227 -12.07 13.09 5.06
N ALA A 228 -12.93 12.23 5.61
CA ALA A 228 -13.82 11.36 4.82
C ALA A 228 -14.80 12.18 3.99
N LYS A 229 -15.41 13.23 4.56
CA LYS A 229 -16.28 14.15 3.82
C LYS A 229 -15.53 14.87 2.71
N LYS A 230 -14.33 15.40 3.00
CA LYS A 230 -13.46 16.03 2.01
C LYS A 230 -13.09 15.08 0.88
N LEU A 231 -12.79 13.81 1.19
CA LEU A 231 -12.44 12.80 0.19
C LEU A 231 -13.58 12.63 -0.81
N HIS A 232 -14.81 12.45 -0.32
CA HIS A 232 -15.98 12.32 -1.18
C HIS A 232 -16.27 13.57 -2.02
N ALA A 233 -15.90 14.75 -1.53
CA ALA A 233 -16.02 15.99 -2.29
C ALA A 233 -14.99 16.08 -3.43
N VAL A 234 -13.75 15.62 -3.23
CA VAL A 234 -12.67 15.75 -4.22
C VAL A 234 -12.65 14.60 -5.24
N LEU A 235 -13.23 13.44 -4.93
CA LEU A 235 -13.20 12.24 -5.79
C LEU A 235 -13.65 12.50 -7.25
N PRO A 236 -14.79 13.16 -7.54
CA PRO A 236 -15.27 13.33 -8.92
C PRO A 236 -14.34 14.16 -9.79
N ASP A 237 -13.79 15.25 -9.26
CA ASP A 237 -12.86 16.11 -10.00
C ASP A 237 -11.48 15.45 -10.13
N SER A 238 -11.09 14.65 -9.13
CA SER A 238 -9.84 13.89 -9.16
C SER A 238 -9.87 12.79 -10.22
N GLU A 239 -11.00 12.09 -10.39
CA GLU A 239 -11.17 11.05 -11.40
C GLU A 239 -10.91 11.60 -12.81
N LYS A 240 -11.51 12.74 -13.15
CA LYS A 240 -11.28 13.45 -14.42
C LYS A 240 -9.83 13.93 -14.53
N ALA A 241 -9.31 14.52 -13.46
CA ALA A 241 -7.95 15.04 -13.45
C ALA A 241 -6.90 13.94 -13.69
N LEU A 242 -7.15 12.70 -13.27
CA LEU A 242 -6.25 11.55 -13.45
C LEU A 242 -6.18 11.05 -14.90
N GLU A 243 -7.04 11.49 -15.81
CA GLU A 243 -6.99 11.12 -17.23
C GLU A 243 -5.79 11.74 -17.98
N PHE A 244 -5.12 12.73 -17.39
CA PHE A 244 -3.97 13.42 -17.99
C PHE A 244 -2.76 12.52 -18.29
N SER A 245 -2.67 11.36 -17.63
CA SER A 245 -1.54 10.44 -17.76
C SER A 245 -1.99 8.99 -17.72
N SER A 246 -1.42 8.15 -18.59
CA SER A 246 -1.56 6.70 -18.47
C SER A 246 -0.93 6.15 -17.19
N ARG A 247 0.03 6.88 -16.58
CA ARG A 247 0.71 6.47 -15.34
C ARG A 247 -0.22 6.47 -14.12
N THR A 248 -1.33 7.22 -14.17
CA THR A 248 -2.34 7.31 -13.11
C THR A 248 -3.50 6.34 -13.29
N HIS A 249 -3.60 5.66 -14.44
CA HIS A 249 -4.68 4.72 -14.71
C HIS A 249 -4.87 3.64 -13.62
N PRO A 250 -3.82 3.06 -13.01
CA PRO A 250 -4.01 2.07 -11.95
C PRO A 250 -4.83 2.57 -10.75
N ILE A 251 -4.69 3.85 -10.35
CA ILE A 251 -5.48 4.38 -9.24
C ILE A 251 -6.93 4.70 -9.63
N SER A 252 -7.18 5.07 -10.89
CA SER A 252 -8.54 5.35 -11.37
C SER A 252 -9.44 4.11 -11.19
N LEU A 253 -8.88 2.91 -11.40
CA LEU A 253 -9.58 1.64 -11.14
C LEU A 253 -9.88 1.39 -9.64
N LEU A 254 -9.16 2.04 -8.74
CA LEU A 254 -9.31 1.90 -7.28
C LEU A 254 -10.22 2.95 -6.66
N LEU A 255 -10.49 4.09 -7.33
CA LEU A 255 -11.28 5.19 -6.76
C LEU A 255 -12.67 4.76 -6.27
N PRO A 256 -13.46 3.93 -6.99
CA PRO A 256 -14.75 3.48 -6.48
C PRO A 256 -14.60 2.72 -5.17
N ARG A 257 -13.60 1.84 -5.08
CA ARG A 257 -13.31 1.07 -3.88
C ARG A 257 -12.84 1.95 -2.72
N ILE A 258 -12.00 2.96 -3.01
CA ILE A 258 -11.55 3.95 -2.03
C ILE A 258 -12.75 4.72 -1.47
N GLY A 259 -13.62 5.23 -2.34
CA GLY A 259 -14.85 5.90 -1.95
C GLY A 259 -15.74 5.00 -1.08
N SER A 260 -16.01 3.77 -1.51
CA SER A 260 -16.85 2.84 -0.74
C SER A 260 -16.27 2.48 0.63
N ALA A 261 -14.95 2.31 0.75
CA ALA A 261 -14.32 1.92 2.00
C ALA A 261 -14.37 3.00 3.09
N TYR A 262 -14.39 4.28 2.70
CA TYR A 262 -14.43 5.41 3.62
C TYR A 262 -15.83 6.03 3.77
N LYS A 263 -16.79 5.69 2.90
CA LYS A 263 -18.17 6.18 2.97
C LYS A 263 -18.85 6.02 4.34
N PRO A 264 -18.72 4.87 5.05
CA PRO A 264 -19.34 4.71 6.37
C PRO A 264 -18.80 5.64 7.46
N LEU A 265 -17.66 6.30 7.20
CA LEU A 265 -17.01 7.23 8.13
C LEU A 265 -17.45 8.68 7.93
N VAL A 266 -18.26 8.96 6.90
CA VAL A 266 -18.79 10.31 6.66
C VAL A 266 -19.87 10.63 7.69
N LEU A 267 -19.77 11.81 8.30
CA LEU A 267 -20.81 12.33 9.16
C LEU A 267 -21.97 12.88 8.30
N GLU A 268 -23.18 12.38 8.52
CA GLU A 268 -24.37 12.76 7.73
C GLU A 268 -24.86 14.17 8.10
N ASP A 269 -24.96 14.45 9.40
CA ASP A 269 -25.37 15.74 9.94
C ASP A 269 -24.65 16.09 11.25
N GLY A 270 -24.89 17.29 11.79
CA GLY A 270 -24.24 17.76 13.01
C GLY A 270 -24.78 17.17 14.32
N SER A 271 -25.77 16.28 14.28
CA SER A 271 -26.40 15.73 15.49
C SER A 271 -25.46 14.77 16.23
N ILE A 272 -25.69 14.64 17.54
CA ILE A 272 -24.92 13.71 18.38
C ILE A 272 -25.25 12.26 18.00
N SER A 273 -26.51 11.95 17.66
CA SER A 273 -26.91 10.64 17.15
C SER A 273 -26.11 10.25 15.90
N SER A 274 -25.95 11.17 14.95
CA SER A 274 -25.14 10.94 13.73
C SER A 274 -23.65 10.75 14.07
N GLN A 275 -23.12 11.54 15.02
CA GLN A 275 -21.74 11.38 15.49
C GLN A 275 -21.51 10.00 16.16
N LEU A 276 -22.40 9.58 17.06
CA LEU A 276 -22.34 8.27 17.70
C LEU A 276 -22.48 7.14 16.68
N ALA A 277 -23.37 7.27 15.69
CA ALA A 277 -23.49 6.32 14.59
C ALA A 277 -22.18 6.19 13.80
N SER A 278 -21.58 7.33 13.42
CA SER A 278 -20.31 7.38 12.69
C SER A 278 -19.16 6.76 13.49
N TRP A 279 -19.06 7.06 14.78
CA TRP A 279 -18.01 6.47 15.63
C TRP A 279 -18.23 4.97 15.87
N LEU A 280 -19.47 4.50 15.92
CA LEU A 280 -19.78 3.07 15.98
C LEU A 280 -19.36 2.37 14.68
N ASN A 281 -19.62 2.97 13.52
CA ASN A 281 -19.10 2.48 12.23
C ASN A 281 -17.57 2.45 12.22
N LEU A 282 -16.91 3.45 12.81
CA LEU A 282 -15.45 3.51 12.93
C LEU A 282 -14.89 2.40 13.85
N ILE A 283 -15.57 2.06 14.95
CA ILE A 283 -15.19 0.90 15.79
C ILE A 283 -15.22 -0.38 14.97
N GLY A 284 -16.32 -0.63 14.24
CA GLY A 284 -16.43 -1.79 13.36
C GLY A 284 -15.34 -1.80 12.29
N TRP A 285 -15.08 -0.64 11.68
CA TRP A 285 -14.02 -0.48 10.68
C TRP A 285 -12.64 -0.88 11.20
N TYR A 286 -12.32 -0.53 12.46
CA TYR A 286 -11.07 -0.94 13.11
C TYR A 286 -11.02 -2.44 13.38
N ILE A 287 -12.12 -3.04 13.88
CA ILE A 287 -12.22 -4.48 14.15
C ILE A 287 -12.02 -5.29 12.87
N ASP A 288 -12.70 -4.92 11.78
CA ASP A 288 -12.63 -5.60 10.48
C ASP A 288 -11.20 -5.61 9.89
N ARG A 289 -10.33 -4.71 10.36
CA ARG A 289 -8.95 -4.53 9.90
C ARG A 289 -7.90 -4.93 10.94
N GLY A 290 -8.33 -5.50 12.07
CA GLY A 290 -7.43 -5.97 13.12
C GLY A 290 -6.81 -4.86 13.98
N TYR A 291 -7.32 -3.62 13.92
CA TYR A 291 -6.91 -2.49 14.75
C TYR A 291 -7.57 -2.54 16.13
N TYR A 292 -7.35 -3.63 16.86
CA TYR A 292 -8.03 -3.91 18.12
C TYR A 292 -7.72 -2.89 19.23
N ALA A 293 -6.50 -2.34 19.28
CA ALA A 293 -6.16 -1.32 20.28
C ALA A 293 -6.91 0.01 20.05
N GLN A 294 -7.04 0.43 18.79
CA GLN A 294 -7.82 1.59 18.39
C GLN A 294 -9.31 1.38 18.64
N ALA A 295 -9.83 0.20 18.27
CA ALA A 295 -11.21 -0.19 18.54
C ALA A 295 -11.51 -0.12 20.04
N ALA A 296 -10.70 -0.76 20.88
CA ALA A 296 -10.88 -0.74 22.32
C ALA A 296 -10.83 0.69 22.88
N THR A 297 -9.89 1.52 22.42
CA THR A 297 -9.82 2.91 22.88
C THR A 297 -11.10 3.67 22.53
N LEU A 298 -11.62 3.49 21.31
CA LEU A 298 -12.84 4.17 20.86
C LEU A 298 -14.11 3.62 21.51
N GLU A 299 -14.21 2.31 21.79
CA GLU A 299 -15.34 1.70 22.50
C GLU A 299 -15.56 2.34 23.87
N ARG A 300 -14.46 2.59 24.61
CA ARG A 300 -14.52 3.32 25.89
C ARG A 300 -15.11 4.71 25.67
N GLU A 301 -14.52 5.49 24.78
CA GLU A 301 -14.93 6.87 24.55
C GLU A 301 -16.36 6.97 24.04
N TRP A 302 -16.78 6.01 23.21
CA TRP A 302 -18.14 5.91 22.68
C TRP A 302 -19.16 5.67 23.80
N LEU A 303 -18.93 4.69 24.67
CA LEU A 303 -19.87 4.35 25.75
C LEU A 303 -20.01 5.51 26.74
N ILE A 304 -18.91 6.19 27.05
CA ILE A 304 -18.94 7.37 27.92
C ILE A 304 -19.72 8.51 27.25
N SER A 305 -19.48 8.78 25.96
CA SER A 305 -20.24 9.80 25.22
C SER A 305 -21.73 9.47 25.17
N TRP A 306 -22.09 8.21 24.94
CA TRP A 306 -23.48 7.74 24.95
C TRP A 306 -24.15 7.97 26.31
N LEU A 307 -23.50 7.59 27.42
CA LEU A 307 -24.03 7.83 28.77
C LEU A 307 -24.19 9.32 29.07
N MET A 308 -23.23 10.14 28.69
CA MET A 308 -23.30 11.59 28.88
C MET A 308 -24.48 12.19 28.10
N GLU A 309 -24.70 11.75 26.86
CA GLU A 309 -25.86 12.18 26.09
C GLU A 309 -27.17 11.81 26.78
N ARG A 310 -27.30 10.56 27.26
CA ARG A 310 -28.50 10.07 27.95
C ARG A 310 -28.79 10.83 29.24
N LYS A 311 -27.76 11.34 29.91
CA LYS A 311 -27.89 12.19 31.10
C LYS A 311 -28.07 13.67 30.77
N GLY A 312 -28.29 14.03 29.49
CA GLY A 312 -28.51 15.41 29.06
C GLY A 312 -27.26 16.29 29.07
N LYS A 313 -26.05 15.72 29.20
CA LYS A 313 -24.77 16.45 29.29
C LYS A 313 -24.12 16.71 27.92
N LYS A 314 -24.94 17.00 26.91
CA LYS A 314 -24.53 17.14 25.49
C LYS A 314 -23.44 18.21 25.28
N GLU A 315 -23.58 19.37 25.93
CA GLU A 315 -22.62 20.48 25.85
C GLU A 315 -21.25 20.17 26.47
N LEU A 316 -21.17 19.12 27.30
CA LEU A 316 -19.97 18.75 28.05
C LEU A 316 -19.26 17.53 27.45
N LEU A 317 -19.68 17.03 26.28
CA LEU A 317 -19.12 15.81 25.68
C LEU A 317 -17.60 15.87 25.48
N LEU A 318 -17.02 17.05 25.32
CA LEU A 318 -15.58 17.24 25.16
C LEU A 318 -14.86 17.66 26.46
N ASN A 319 -15.59 17.86 27.57
CA ASN A 319 -14.99 18.21 28.85
C ASN A 319 -14.33 16.98 29.50
N VAL A 320 -13.02 17.05 29.72
CA VAL A 320 -12.22 15.93 30.26
C VAL A 320 -12.67 15.52 31.66
N GLU A 321 -12.96 16.48 32.54
CA GLU A 321 -13.34 16.21 33.93
C GLU A 321 -14.70 15.51 34.03
N ASP A 322 -15.68 15.96 33.24
CA ASP A 322 -17.01 15.36 33.16
C ASP A 322 -16.98 13.95 32.58
N ARG A 323 -16.16 13.71 31.54
CA ARG A 323 -15.95 12.38 30.96
C ARG A 323 -15.37 11.41 31.98
N GLU A 324 -14.35 11.85 32.70
CA GLU A 324 -13.73 11.04 33.76
C GLU A 324 -14.67 10.82 34.94
N ALA A 325 -15.50 11.81 35.30
CA ALA A 325 -16.53 11.64 36.31
C ALA A 325 -17.56 10.58 35.89
N MET A 326 -18.04 10.61 34.64
CA MET A 326 -18.96 9.61 34.12
C MET A 326 -18.34 8.20 34.10
N ALA A 327 -17.07 8.09 33.68
CA ALA A 327 -16.35 6.81 33.69
C ALA A 327 -16.18 6.24 35.12
N ARG A 328 -15.92 7.10 36.11
CA ARG A 328 -15.85 6.71 37.52
C ARG A 328 -17.21 6.24 38.04
N ILE A 329 -18.31 6.95 37.71
CA ILE A 329 -19.67 6.56 38.09
C ILE A 329 -20.01 5.18 37.53
N LEU A 330 -19.83 4.99 36.22
CA LEU A 330 -20.08 3.70 35.55
C LEU A 330 -19.28 2.56 36.20
N THR A 331 -17.99 2.78 36.46
CA THR A 331 -17.12 1.76 37.05
C THR A 331 -17.54 1.42 38.48
N ARG A 332 -17.83 2.43 39.30
CA ARG A 332 -18.26 2.25 40.69
C ARG A 332 -19.59 1.50 40.77
N GLU A 333 -20.60 1.90 39.99
CA GLU A 333 -21.91 1.24 40.00
C GLU A 333 -21.85 -0.17 39.43
N ALA A 334 -21.03 -0.41 38.40
CA ALA A 334 -20.78 -1.77 37.91
C ALA A 334 -20.16 -2.66 39.00
N ASP A 335 -19.17 -2.16 39.75
CA ASP A 335 -18.54 -2.91 40.84
C ASP A 335 -19.51 -3.19 41.99
N ASP A 336 -20.29 -2.19 42.41
CA ASP A 336 -21.31 -2.32 43.45
C ASP A 336 -22.41 -3.33 43.06
N PHE A 337 -22.88 -3.29 41.81
CA PHE A 337 -23.87 -4.24 41.28
C PHE A 337 -23.32 -5.65 41.18
N ILE A 338 -22.12 -5.83 40.60
CA ILE A 338 -21.54 -7.16 40.38
C ILE A 338 -21.20 -7.84 41.71
N ARG A 339 -20.53 -7.12 42.63
CA ARG A 339 -20.00 -7.68 43.88
C ARG A 339 -21.03 -7.73 45.00
N SER A 340 -21.84 -6.68 45.13
CA SER A 340 -22.72 -6.49 46.30
C SER A 340 -24.20 -6.55 45.95
N LYS A 341 -24.57 -6.77 44.68
CA LYS A 341 -25.96 -6.77 44.18
C LYS A 341 -26.72 -5.48 44.52
N LYS A 342 -26.01 -4.37 44.71
CA LYS A 342 -26.63 -3.06 44.92
C LYS A 342 -27.19 -2.56 43.60
N GLU A 343 -28.40 -2.02 43.64
CA GLU A 343 -29.01 -1.39 42.47
C GLU A 343 -28.32 -0.06 42.14
N PRO A 344 -28.23 0.31 40.84
CA PRO A 344 -27.65 1.58 40.43
C PRO A 344 -28.50 2.75 40.95
N VAL A 345 -27.85 3.87 41.25
CA VAL A 345 -28.51 5.06 41.80
C VAL A 345 -28.37 6.23 40.84
N GLU A 346 -27.15 6.54 40.41
CA GLU A 346 -26.85 7.66 39.52
C GLU A 346 -27.18 7.33 38.06
N LEU A 347 -27.14 6.06 37.67
CA LEU A 347 -27.48 5.59 36.32
C LEU A 347 -28.83 4.85 36.26
N ALA A 348 -29.66 4.94 37.31
CA ALA A 348 -30.93 4.22 37.41
C ALA A 348 -31.95 4.59 36.33
N ASP A 349 -31.87 5.80 35.80
CA ASP A 349 -32.69 6.35 34.72
C ASP A 349 -32.27 5.85 33.32
N ILE A 350 -31.13 5.18 33.20
CA ILE A 350 -30.64 4.65 31.93
C ILE A 350 -31.28 3.28 31.66
N PRO A 351 -32.07 3.13 30.58
CA PRO A 351 -32.70 1.85 30.26
C PRO A 351 -31.68 0.73 30.08
N ASN A 352 -31.96 -0.43 30.67
CA ASN A 352 -31.12 -1.63 30.58
C ASN A 352 -29.67 -1.47 31.05
N ILE A 353 -29.35 -0.45 31.87
CA ILE A 353 -27.99 -0.19 32.36
C ILE A 353 -27.30 -1.41 33.00
N ARG A 354 -28.08 -2.27 33.67
CA ARG A 354 -27.59 -3.52 34.29
C ARG A 354 -26.92 -4.46 33.28
N ASN A 355 -27.38 -4.45 32.03
CA ASN A 355 -26.82 -5.28 30.95
C ASN A 355 -25.44 -4.78 30.49
N ILE A 356 -25.09 -3.53 30.79
CA ILE A 356 -23.81 -2.91 30.42
C ILE A 356 -22.72 -3.24 31.46
N PHE A 357 -23.07 -3.38 32.74
CA PHE A 357 -22.09 -3.53 33.83
C PHE A 357 -21.14 -4.72 33.66
N GLY A 358 -21.66 -5.90 33.32
CA GLY A 358 -20.84 -7.10 33.09
C GLY A 358 -19.84 -6.92 31.93
N PRO A 359 -20.32 -6.61 30.71
CA PRO A 359 -19.47 -6.29 29.57
C PRO A 359 -18.45 -5.18 29.85
N TRP A 360 -18.87 -4.07 30.48
CA TRP A 360 -17.98 -2.97 30.86
C TRP A 360 -16.82 -3.43 31.74
N LYS A 361 -17.09 -4.26 32.75
CA LYS A 361 -16.03 -4.72 33.66
C LYS A 361 -14.99 -5.59 32.94
N GLY A 362 -15.46 -6.55 32.14
CA GLY A 362 -14.57 -7.41 31.35
C GLY A 362 -13.75 -6.61 30.33
N PHE A 363 -14.37 -5.64 29.68
CA PHE A 363 -13.71 -4.72 28.76
C PHE A 363 -12.64 -3.85 29.46
N PHE A 364 -12.97 -3.24 30.60
CA PHE A 364 -12.04 -2.39 31.36
C PHE A 364 -10.75 -3.13 31.75
N GLU A 365 -10.87 -4.40 32.16
CA GLU A 365 -9.71 -5.24 32.48
C GLU A 365 -8.80 -5.51 31.27
N ILE A 366 -9.37 -5.67 30.08
CA ILE A 366 -8.64 -5.95 28.85
C ILE A 366 -8.05 -4.68 28.25
N ARG A 367 -8.79 -3.57 28.29
CA ARG A 367 -8.28 -2.27 27.87
C ARG A 367 -7.07 -1.86 28.71
N ASN A 368 -7.13 -2.03 30.04
CA ASN A 368 -5.95 -1.75 30.88
C ASN A 368 -4.78 -2.68 30.58
N ASP A 369 -5.04 -3.91 30.14
CA ASP A 369 -4.00 -4.84 29.66
C ASP A 369 -3.30 -4.30 28.41
N LEU A 370 -4.08 -3.81 27.45
CA LEU A 370 -3.59 -3.18 26.22
C LEU A 370 -2.77 -1.91 26.52
N ASP A 371 -3.32 -1.02 27.34
CA ASP A 371 -2.68 0.24 27.74
C ASP A 371 -1.34 0.05 28.45
N HIS A 372 -1.24 -1.00 29.28
CA HIS A 372 0.00 -1.35 29.99
C HIS A 372 0.86 -2.35 29.22
N ALA A 373 0.57 -2.59 27.93
CA ALA A 373 1.32 -3.49 27.05
C ALA A 373 1.55 -4.89 27.64
N GLY A 374 0.57 -5.41 28.40
CA GLY A 374 0.67 -6.73 29.04
C GLY A 374 1.63 -6.81 30.23
N MET A 375 2.18 -5.69 30.73
CA MET A 375 3.11 -5.65 31.87
C MET A 375 2.39 -5.84 33.22
N ARG A 376 1.68 -6.96 33.38
CA ARG A 376 0.98 -7.34 34.61
C ARG A 376 1.01 -8.86 34.85
N PRO A 377 0.91 -9.34 36.10
CA PRO A 377 0.99 -10.78 36.43
C PRO A 377 -0.06 -11.70 35.78
N GLN A 378 -1.10 -11.15 35.14
CA GLN A 378 -2.21 -11.90 34.54
C GLN A 378 -2.65 -11.26 33.21
N SER A 379 -1.71 -10.96 32.32
CA SER A 379 -2.04 -10.51 30.98
C SER A 379 -2.82 -11.56 30.20
N LYS A 380 -3.78 -11.12 29.40
CA LYS A 380 -4.68 -11.98 28.63
C LYS A 380 -4.05 -12.30 27.28
N PRO A 381 -4.27 -13.54 26.76
CA PRO A 381 -3.81 -13.89 25.42
C PRO A 381 -4.60 -13.10 24.35
N PRO A 382 -4.02 -12.87 23.15
CA PRO A 382 -4.66 -12.11 22.07
C PRO A 382 -6.09 -12.55 21.74
N ALA A 383 -6.36 -13.86 21.67
CA ALA A 383 -7.68 -14.38 21.36
C ALA A 383 -8.76 -13.94 22.39
N ALA A 384 -8.41 -13.85 23.68
CA ALA A 384 -9.33 -13.41 24.71
C ALA A 384 -9.58 -11.88 24.66
N ILE A 385 -8.57 -11.12 24.26
CA ILE A 385 -8.66 -9.67 24.03
C ILE A 385 -9.62 -9.40 22.87
N ILE A 386 -9.37 -10.02 21.72
CA ILE A 386 -10.18 -9.89 20.50
C ILE A 386 -11.65 -10.23 20.79
N ALA A 387 -11.91 -11.40 21.39
CA ALA A 387 -13.27 -11.84 21.68
C ALA A 387 -14.02 -10.91 22.64
N THR A 388 -13.32 -10.19 23.53
CA THR A 388 -13.97 -9.23 24.44
C THR A 388 -14.26 -7.91 23.76
N ILE A 389 -13.37 -7.43 22.89
CA ILE A 389 -13.62 -6.24 22.05
C ILE A 389 -14.83 -6.51 21.15
N GLU A 390 -14.85 -7.61 20.42
CA GLU A 390 -15.99 -7.97 19.54
C GLU A 390 -17.31 -8.10 20.30
N ARG A 391 -17.29 -8.68 21.52
CA ARG A 391 -18.48 -8.76 22.39
C ARG A 391 -18.93 -7.37 22.86
N THR A 392 -17.97 -6.50 23.17
CA THR A 392 -18.25 -5.13 23.61
C THR A 392 -18.87 -4.35 22.46
N PHE A 393 -18.26 -4.38 21.28
CA PHE A 393 -18.84 -3.81 20.06
C PHE A 393 -20.25 -4.31 19.77
N ALA A 394 -20.50 -5.63 19.85
CA ALA A 394 -21.83 -6.20 19.65
C ALA A 394 -22.86 -5.66 20.67
N MET A 395 -22.45 -5.42 21.91
CA MET A 395 -23.28 -4.78 22.93
C MET A 395 -23.54 -3.31 22.58
N LEU A 396 -22.52 -2.54 22.19
CA LEU A 396 -22.67 -1.12 21.82
C LEU A 396 -23.65 -0.93 20.66
N LYS A 397 -23.63 -1.82 19.65
CA LYS A 397 -24.57 -1.78 18.51
C LYS A 397 -26.04 -1.93 18.90
N ASN A 398 -26.33 -2.53 20.05
CA ASN A 398 -27.70 -2.73 20.53
C ASN A 398 -28.18 -1.57 21.42
N LEU A 399 -27.33 -0.58 21.71
CA LEU A 399 -27.73 0.60 22.46
C LEU A 399 -28.43 1.59 21.52
N PRO A 400 -29.59 2.16 21.93
CA PRO A 400 -30.31 3.12 21.09
C PRO A 400 -29.45 4.36 20.83
N LEU A 401 -29.54 4.96 19.65
CA LEU A 401 -28.81 6.19 19.31
C LEU A 401 -29.62 7.45 19.61
N GLU A 402 -30.94 7.40 19.49
CA GLU A 402 -31.81 8.56 19.74
C GLU A 402 -32.32 8.59 21.18
N VAL A 403 -32.46 9.80 21.74
CA VAL A 403 -33.12 10.03 23.03
C VAL A 403 -34.62 10.10 22.77
N GLU A 404 -35.37 9.14 23.33
CA GLU A 404 -36.85 9.13 23.31
C GLU A 404 -37.43 10.32 24.08
#